data_AF-A0A0F9KM76-F1
#
_entry.id   AF-A0A0F9KM76-F1
#
_cell.length_a   1.000
_cell.length_b   1.000
_cell.length_c   1.000
_cell.angle_alpha   90.00
_cell.angle_beta   90.00
_cell.angle_gamma   90.00
#
_symmetry.space_group_name_H-M   'P 1'
#
loop_
_entity.id
_entity.type
_entity.pdbx_description
1 polymer ?
#
loop_
_entity_poly.entity_id
_entity_poly.type
_entity_poly.pdbx_seq_one_letter_code
_entity_poly.pdbx_strand_id
1 'polypeptide(L)'
;MLAAMQYALKGRGVMHMALQAGLYAVRNPPEFPVIVMANQARLEELQRTINWKTMERLRKPFDKLWSRKISVILEKVGQAASNAYRGKFGPVEDAINETFVLFLPSMYDRMYGQVANIFADRAGNAARRLLGQEQRANVFAETPEARRWVRDQTGKHIKDVTAGTVSRVKVLVDRSFVDGLTMGEIAKEIRESHSFSTSRAFRIARTEVAAASNAGNHFATAAILPKD
;
A
#
# COMPACT_ATOMS: atom_id res chain seq x y z
N MET A 1 36.63 -68.58 -30.62
CA MET A 1 37.46 -67.50 -31.22
C MET A 1 36.72 -66.62 -32.24
N LEU A 2 35.49 -66.95 -32.67
CA LEU A 2 34.67 -66.13 -33.58
C LEU A 2 33.74 -65.10 -32.89
N ALA A 3 33.55 -65.16 -31.57
CA ALA A 3 32.67 -64.23 -30.84
C ALA A 3 33.35 -62.90 -30.43
N ALA A 4 34.70 -62.84 -30.41
CA ALA A 4 35.44 -61.63 -30.05
C ALA A 4 35.60 -60.64 -31.22
N MET A 5 35.36 -61.09 -32.46
CA MET A 5 35.57 -60.27 -33.67
C MET A 5 34.30 -59.50 -34.11
N GLN A 6 33.11 -59.90 -33.62
CA GLN A 6 31.85 -59.16 -33.88
C GLN A 6 31.65 -57.93 -32.97
N TYR A 7 32.38 -57.82 -31.85
CA TYR A 7 32.26 -56.66 -30.95
C TYR A 7 33.10 -55.46 -31.41
N ALA A 8 34.15 -55.67 -32.22
CA ALA A 8 35.02 -54.61 -32.71
C ALA A 8 34.45 -53.81 -33.91
N LEU A 9 33.46 -54.36 -34.64
CA LEU A 9 32.87 -53.71 -35.82
C LEU A 9 31.59 -52.92 -35.52
N LYS A 10 30.93 -53.13 -34.36
CA LYS A 10 29.80 -52.28 -33.92
C LYS A 10 30.22 -50.97 -33.25
N GLY A 11 31.49 -50.82 -32.86
CA GLY A 11 32.01 -49.61 -32.20
C GLY A 11 32.45 -48.47 -33.14
N ARG A 12 32.69 -48.73 -34.43
CA ARG A 12 33.18 -47.69 -35.37
C ARG A 12 32.07 -46.87 -36.06
N GLY A 13 30.83 -47.37 -36.11
CA GLY A 13 29.69 -46.61 -36.65
C GLY A 13 29.15 -45.54 -35.70
N VAL A 14 29.34 -45.71 -34.39
CA VAL A 14 28.78 -44.82 -33.35
C VAL A 14 29.68 -43.58 -33.11
N MET A 15 31.00 -43.70 -33.31
CA MET A 15 31.91 -42.56 -33.18
C MET A 15 31.79 -41.55 -34.33
N HIS A 16 31.43 -41.99 -35.54
CA HIS A 16 31.34 -41.07 -36.68
C HIS A 16 30.06 -40.21 -36.67
N MET A 17 28.97 -40.70 -36.06
CA MET A 17 27.75 -39.90 -35.82
C MET A 17 27.91 -38.93 -34.65
N ALA A 18 28.65 -39.29 -33.60
CA ALA A 18 28.90 -38.40 -32.47
C ALA A 18 29.75 -37.17 -32.85
N LEU A 19 30.71 -37.34 -33.78
CA LEU A 19 31.51 -36.24 -34.31
C LEU A 19 30.73 -35.32 -35.27
N GLN A 20 29.78 -35.85 -36.04
CA GLN A 20 28.91 -35.02 -36.89
C GLN A 20 27.84 -34.25 -36.10
N ALA A 21 27.28 -34.84 -35.02
CA ALA A 21 26.33 -34.15 -34.14
C ALA A 21 27.00 -33.02 -33.33
N GLY A 22 28.25 -33.21 -32.88
CA GLY A 22 29.04 -32.18 -32.21
C GLY A 22 29.38 -30.99 -33.12
N LEU A 23 29.63 -31.22 -34.41
CA LEU A 23 29.93 -30.16 -35.37
C LEU A 23 28.69 -29.38 -35.85
N TYR A 24 27.49 -29.96 -35.79
CA TYR A 24 26.25 -29.24 -36.10
C TYR A 24 25.81 -28.29 -34.98
N ALA A 25 26.07 -28.64 -33.71
CA ALA A 25 25.76 -27.81 -32.54
C ALA A 25 26.70 -26.59 -32.39
N VAL A 26 27.89 -26.62 -33.00
CA VAL A 26 28.85 -25.49 -32.99
C VAL A 26 28.54 -24.47 -34.08
N ARG A 27 27.85 -24.87 -35.17
CA ARG A 27 27.44 -23.95 -36.25
C ARG A 27 26.09 -23.28 -36.04
N ASN A 28 25.23 -23.84 -35.20
CA ASN A 28 23.96 -23.23 -34.78
C ASN A 28 23.84 -23.41 -33.26
N PRO A 29 24.35 -22.47 -32.44
CA PRO A 29 24.10 -22.53 -31.01
C PRO A 29 22.59 -22.53 -30.79
N PRO A 30 22.03 -23.40 -29.92
CA PRO A 30 20.62 -23.33 -29.60
C PRO A 30 20.33 -21.93 -29.05
N GLU A 31 19.49 -21.16 -29.75
CA GLU A 31 18.95 -19.88 -29.31
C GLU A 31 17.99 -20.08 -28.12
N PHE A 32 18.43 -20.67 -27.03
CA PHE A 32 17.55 -21.00 -25.90
C PHE A 32 18.15 -20.67 -24.52
N PRO A 33 18.51 -19.39 -24.31
CA PRO A 33 18.24 -18.75 -23.01
C PRO A 33 17.23 -17.59 -23.10
N VAL A 34 17.12 -16.91 -24.25
CA VAL A 34 16.40 -15.63 -24.34
C VAL A 34 14.88 -15.80 -24.29
N ILE A 35 14.33 -16.82 -24.93
CA ILE A 35 12.87 -17.05 -25.00
C ILE A 35 12.31 -17.56 -23.66
N VAL A 36 13.08 -18.37 -22.91
CA VAL A 36 12.65 -18.89 -21.59
C VAL A 36 12.70 -17.79 -20.53
N MET A 37 13.75 -16.95 -20.53
CA MET A 37 13.85 -15.82 -19.60
C MET A 37 12.84 -14.71 -19.90
N ALA A 38 12.56 -14.42 -21.19
CA ALA A 38 11.51 -13.48 -21.58
C ALA A 38 10.11 -13.95 -21.15
N ASN A 39 9.85 -15.26 -21.19
CA ASN A 39 8.60 -15.85 -20.72
C ASN A 39 8.47 -15.82 -19.18
N GLN A 40 9.56 -16.04 -18.43
CA GLN A 40 9.56 -15.89 -16.96
C GLN A 40 9.35 -14.44 -16.53
N ALA A 41 10.07 -13.48 -17.12
CA ALA A 41 9.88 -12.07 -16.82
C ALA A 41 8.44 -11.59 -17.14
N ARG A 42 7.88 -12.03 -18.26
CA ARG A 42 6.49 -11.73 -18.64
C ARG A 42 5.46 -12.39 -17.71
N LEU A 43 5.75 -13.59 -17.20
CA LEU A 43 4.95 -14.28 -16.17
C LEU A 43 5.00 -13.54 -14.82
N GLU A 44 6.18 -13.11 -14.39
CA GLU A 44 6.35 -12.29 -13.19
C GLU A 44 5.64 -10.94 -13.31
N GLU A 45 5.71 -10.29 -14.47
CA GLU A 45 5.04 -9.02 -14.76
C GLU A 45 3.51 -9.18 -14.79
N LEU A 46 3.00 -10.25 -15.39
CA LEU A 46 1.58 -10.62 -15.34
C LEU A 46 1.13 -10.94 -13.91
N GLN A 47 1.92 -11.66 -13.12
CA GLN A 47 1.64 -11.94 -11.72
C GLN A 47 1.63 -10.65 -10.88
N ARG A 48 2.60 -9.75 -11.08
CA ARG A 48 2.63 -8.42 -10.44
C ARG A 48 1.39 -7.60 -10.82
N THR A 49 0.99 -7.61 -12.09
CA THR A 49 -0.17 -6.85 -12.59
C THR A 49 -1.50 -7.42 -12.10
N ILE A 50 -1.66 -8.75 -12.10
CA ILE A 50 -2.85 -9.44 -11.58
C ILE A 50 -2.93 -9.26 -10.06
N ASN A 51 -1.80 -9.31 -9.35
CA ASN A 51 -1.73 -9.04 -7.92
C ASN A 51 -2.07 -7.59 -7.61
N TRP A 52 -1.53 -6.62 -8.34
CA TRP A 52 -1.87 -5.20 -8.18
C TRP A 52 -3.37 -4.94 -8.37
N LYS A 53 -3.98 -5.43 -9.46
CA LYS A 53 -5.42 -5.25 -9.71
C LYS A 53 -6.26 -5.90 -8.61
N THR A 54 -5.83 -7.04 -8.09
CA THR A 54 -6.48 -7.72 -6.97
C THR A 54 -6.37 -6.91 -5.68
N MET A 55 -5.19 -6.35 -5.38
CA MET A 55 -4.98 -5.48 -4.23
C MET A 55 -5.82 -4.21 -4.32
N GLU A 56 -5.86 -3.56 -5.49
CA GLU A 56 -6.66 -2.35 -5.69
C GLU A 56 -8.16 -2.63 -5.51
N ARG A 57 -8.66 -3.77 -6.02
CA ARG A 57 -10.05 -4.21 -5.78
C ARG A 57 -10.32 -4.42 -4.30
N LEU A 58 -9.37 -4.98 -3.55
CA LEU A 58 -9.49 -5.21 -2.12
C LEU A 58 -9.44 -3.91 -1.30
N ARG A 59 -8.72 -2.88 -1.78
CA ARG A 59 -8.64 -1.55 -1.13
C ARG A 59 -9.92 -0.74 -1.24
N LYS A 60 -10.61 -0.78 -2.39
CA LYS A 60 -11.78 0.07 -2.67
C LYS A 60 -12.85 0.08 -1.56
N PRO A 61 -13.26 -1.06 -0.96
CA PRO A 61 -14.19 -1.05 0.17
C PRO A 61 -13.65 -0.30 1.39
N PHE A 62 -12.35 -0.40 1.68
CA PHE A 62 -11.71 0.32 2.78
C PHE A 62 -11.61 1.82 2.49
N ASP A 63 -11.26 2.22 1.26
CA ASP A 63 -11.27 3.63 0.84
C ASP A 63 -12.64 4.25 1.15
N LYS A 64 -13.73 3.55 0.77
CA LYS A 64 -15.11 4.00 1.00
C LYS A 64 -15.50 4.00 2.48
N LEU A 65 -15.10 2.99 3.25
CA LEU A 65 -15.38 2.91 4.67
C LEU A 65 -14.68 4.03 5.45
N TRP A 66 -13.38 4.20 5.23
CA TRP A 66 -12.57 5.16 5.99
C TRP A 66 -12.79 6.60 5.54
N SER A 67 -13.09 6.85 4.26
CA SER A 67 -13.50 8.17 3.80
C SER A 67 -14.76 8.68 4.48
N ARG A 68 -15.76 7.82 4.71
CA ARG A 68 -16.97 8.19 5.48
C ARG A 68 -16.61 8.57 6.91
N LYS A 69 -15.76 7.79 7.58
CA LYS A 69 -15.33 8.06 8.96
C LYS A 69 -14.52 9.37 9.06
N ILE A 70 -13.57 9.57 8.15
CA ILE A 70 -12.78 10.81 8.07
C ILE A 70 -13.69 12.01 7.77
N SER A 71 -14.69 11.85 6.90
CA SER A 71 -15.62 12.93 6.57
C SER A 71 -16.38 13.42 7.80
N VAL A 72 -16.85 12.51 8.67
CA VAL A 72 -17.53 12.87 9.92
C VAL A 72 -16.59 13.63 10.85
N ILE A 73 -15.31 13.25 10.93
CA ILE A 73 -14.32 13.97 11.74
C ILE A 73 -14.06 15.36 11.16
N LEU A 74 -13.85 15.47 9.85
CA LEU A 74 -13.62 16.75 9.19
C LEU A 74 -14.82 17.70 9.33
N GLU A 75 -16.05 17.19 9.25
CA GLU A 75 -17.26 17.99 9.49
C GLU A 75 -17.29 18.53 10.93
N LYS A 76 -16.96 17.70 11.92
CA LYS A 76 -16.85 18.15 13.32
C LYS A 76 -15.78 19.22 13.50
N VAL A 77 -14.63 19.07 12.84
CA VAL A 77 -13.55 20.06 12.87
C VAL A 77 -14.00 21.37 12.21
N GLY A 78 -14.67 21.30 11.05
CA GLY A 78 -15.21 22.49 10.39
C GLY A 78 -16.25 23.22 11.24
N GLN A 79 -17.10 22.48 11.94
CA GLN A 79 -18.05 23.04 12.90
C GLN A 79 -17.35 23.70 14.09
N ALA A 80 -16.33 23.06 14.66
CA ALA A 80 -15.54 23.60 15.76
C ALA A 80 -14.81 24.90 15.33
N ALA A 81 -14.13 24.87 14.19
CA ALA A 81 -13.45 26.03 13.61
C ALA A 81 -14.40 27.20 13.34
N SER A 82 -15.56 26.93 12.75
CA SER A 82 -16.61 27.94 12.50
C SER A 82 -17.13 28.56 13.79
N ASN A 83 -17.37 27.74 14.82
CA ASN A 83 -17.84 28.25 16.11
C ASN A 83 -16.76 29.04 16.85
N ALA A 84 -15.50 28.60 16.80
CA ALA A 84 -14.36 29.31 17.36
C ALA A 84 -14.21 30.69 16.72
N TYR A 85 -14.32 30.76 15.39
CA TYR A 85 -14.26 32.04 14.67
C TYR A 85 -15.39 33.01 15.07
N ARG A 86 -16.59 32.49 15.38
CA ARG A 86 -17.70 33.28 15.93
C ARG A 86 -17.52 33.71 17.39
N GLY A 87 -16.36 33.44 17.98
CA GLY A 87 -16.04 33.78 19.37
C GLY A 87 -16.59 32.80 20.41
N LYS A 88 -17.10 31.62 20.01
CA LYS A 88 -17.66 30.64 20.96
C LYS A 88 -16.63 29.71 21.60
N PHE A 89 -15.45 29.51 20.99
CA PHE A 89 -14.49 28.47 21.38
C PHE A 89 -13.01 28.88 21.25
N GLY A 90 -12.65 30.10 21.66
CA GLY A 90 -11.24 30.54 21.62
C GLY A 90 -10.65 30.62 20.20
N PRO A 91 -9.32 30.55 20.04
CA PRO A 91 -8.66 30.62 18.73
C PRO A 91 -9.07 29.47 17.82
N VAL A 92 -9.30 29.76 16.53
CA VAL A 92 -9.70 28.77 15.51
C VAL A 92 -8.72 27.60 15.42
N GLU A 93 -7.43 27.89 15.60
CA GLU A 93 -6.35 26.91 15.53
C GLU A 93 -6.47 25.88 16.66
N ASP A 94 -6.73 26.34 17.88
CA ASP A 94 -6.88 25.49 19.05
C ASP A 94 -8.11 24.58 18.90
N ALA A 95 -9.23 25.13 18.46
CA ALA A 95 -10.45 24.35 18.20
C ALA A 95 -10.23 23.25 17.15
N ILE A 96 -9.44 23.52 16.10
CA ILE A 96 -9.06 22.51 15.10
C ILE A 96 -8.17 21.44 15.73
N ASN A 97 -7.12 21.86 16.45
CA ASN A 97 -6.14 20.97 17.07
C ASN A 97 -6.78 20.02 18.08
N GLU A 98 -7.57 20.55 19.01
CA GLU A 98 -8.27 19.78 20.04
C GLU A 98 -9.22 18.75 19.42
N THR A 99 -9.99 19.15 18.42
CA THR A 99 -10.92 18.25 17.74
C THR A 99 -10.16 17.12 17.03
N PHE A 100 -9.06 17.42 16.35
CA PHE A 100 -8.27 16.38 15.70
C PHE A 100 -7.59 15.42 16.68
N VAL A 101 -7.02 15.93 17.77
CA VAL A 101 -6.38 15.13 18.82
C VAL A 101 -7.39 14.16 19.47
N LEU A 102 -8.65 14.57 19.60
CA LEU A 102 -9.68 13.71 20.17
C LEU A 102 -10.05 12.52 19.25
N PHE A 103 -10.10 12.73 17.93
CA PHE A 103 -10.67 11.73 17.02
C PHE A 103 -9.64 10.98 16.16
N LEU A 104 -8.59 11.64 15.67
CA LEU A 104 -7.66 11.02 14.73
C LEU A 104 -6.84 9.86 15.31
N PRO A 105 -6.30 9.90 16.54
CA PRO A 105 -5.49 8.80 17.06
C PRO A 105 -6.21 7.46 17.02
N SER A 106 -7.42 7.41 17.59
CA SER A 106 -8.22 6.18 17.62
C SER A 106 -8.69 5.72 16.23
N MET A 107 -8.90 6.66 15.30
CA MET A 107 -9.25 6.35 13.92
C MET A 107 -8.07 5.73 13.17
N TYR A 108 -6.89 6.33 13.24
CA TYR A 108 -5.68 5.83 12.59
C TYR A 108 -5.27 4.47 13.12
N ASP A 109 -5.29 4.28 14.45
CA ASP A 109 -4.98 3.00 15.09
C ASP A 109 -5.90 1.88 14.58
N ARG A 110 -7.22 2.11 14.58
CA ARG A 110 -8.19 1.13 14.04
C ARG A 110 -8.03 0.90 12.54
N MET A 111 -7.75 1.96 11.76
CA MET A 111 -7.58 1.86 10.31
C MET A 111 -6.36 1.04 9.95
N TYR A 112 -5.21 1.39 10.51
CA TYR A 112 -3.97 0.67 10.25
C TYR A 112 -4.04 -0.74 10.79
N GLY A 113 -4.58 -0.96 12.00
CA GLY A 113 -4.80 -2.32 12.52
C GLY A 113 -5.67 -3.16 11.60
N GLN A 114 -6.86 -2.67 11.22
CA GLN A 114 -7.78 -3.44 10.38
C GLN A 114 -7.25 -3.68 8.96
N VAL A 115 -6.78 -2.63 8.29
CA VAL A 115 -6.34 -2.72 6.89
C VAL A 115 -5.03 -3.50 6.80
N ALA A 116 -4.05 -3.20 7.64
CA ALA A 116 -2.77 -3.89 7.55
C ALA A 116 -2.89 -5.37 7.93
N ASN A 117 -3.68 -5.74 8.95
CA ASN A 117 -3.93 -7.15 9.28
C ASN A 117 -4.51 -7.93 8.10
N ILE A 118 -5.54 -7.41 7.43
CA ILE A 118 -6.20 -8.11 6.31
C ILE A 118 -5.24 -8.33 5.14
N PHE A 119 -4.42 -7.33 4.82
CA PHE A 119 -3.42 -7.44 3.76
C PHE A 119 -2.25 -8.34 4.18
N ALA A 120 -1.85 -8.30 5.45
CA ALA A 120 -0.81 -9.17 6.01
C ALA A 120 -1.24 -10.65 5.98
N ASP A 121 -2.48 -10.96 6.34
CA ASP A 121 -3.04 -12.31 6.24
C ASP A 121 -2.99 -12.82 4.81
N ARG A 122 -3.43 -11.99 3.86
CA ARG A 122 -3.49 -12.37 2.45
C ARG A 122 -2.09 -12.59 1.87
N ALA A 123 -1.16 -11.66 2.10
CA ALA A 123 0.21 -11.76 1.61
C ALA A 123 0.97 -12.91 2.27
N GLY A 124 0.83 -13.06 3.60
CA GLY A 124 1.50 -14.11 4.35
C GLY A 124 1.04 -15.51 3.94
N ASN A 125 -0.28 -15.72 3.79
CA ASN A 125 -0.80 -17.01 3.33
C ASN A 125 -0.47 -17.30 1.86
N ALA A 126 -0.39 -16.28 1.00
CA ALA A 126 0.09 -16.45 -0.37
C ALA A 126 1.56 -16.88 -0.40
N ALA A 127 2.44 -16.22 0.38
CA ALA A 127 3.85 -16.58 0.48
C ALA A 127 4.05 -18.01 1.04
N ARG A 128 3.35 -18.37 2.11
CA ARG A 128 3.37 -19.74 2.67
C ARG A 128 2.98 -20.79 1.64
N ARG A 129 1.93 -20.53 0.85
CA ARG A 129 1.50 -21.43 -0.23
C ARG A 129 2.60 -21.67 -1.26
N LEU A 130 3.33 -20.62 -1.64
CA LEU A 130 4.44 -20.72 -2.59
C LEU A 130 5.61 -21.52 -2.03
N LEU A 131 5.82 -21.47 -0.70
CA LEU A 131 6.87 -22.22 0.00
C LEU A 131 6.42 -23.63 0.45
N GLY A 132 5.19 -24.05 0.11
CA GLY A 132 4.65 -25.33 0.57
C GLY A 132 4.39 -25.40 2.09
N GLN A 133 4.32 -24.25 2.77
CA GLN A 133 4.07 -24.16 4.20
C GLN A 133 2.56 -24.07 4.52
N GLU A 134 2.18 -24.53 5.71
CA GLU A 134 0.83 -24.39 6.22
C GLU A 134 0.43 -22.91 6.40
N GLN A 135 -0.84 -22.62 6.11
CA GLN A 135 -1.45 -21.33 6.39
C GLN A 135 -1.47 -21.06 7.90
N ARG A 136 -1.25 -19.82 8.29
CA ARG A 136 -1.38 -19.39 9.69
C ARG A 136 -2.05 -18.04 9.73
N ALA A 137 -2.77 -17.78 10.83
CA ALA A 137 -3.21 -16.43 11.14
C ALA A 137 -1.98 -15.53 11.21
N ASN A 138 -1.98 -14.44 10.45
CA ASN A 138 -0.95 -13.45 10.55
C ASN A 138 -1.35 -12.47 11.64
N VAL A 139 -0.45 -12.24 12.59
CA VAL A 139 -0.66 -11.21 13.58
C VAL A 139 0.31 -10.07 13.34
N PHE A 140 0.00 -9.29 12.30
CA PHE A 140 0.73 -8.07 11.98
C PHE A 140 0.87 -7.20 13.24
N ALA A 141 -0.20 -7.06 14.02
CA ALA A 141 -0.21 -6.32 15.28
C ALA A 141 0.68 -6.92 16.40
N GLU A 142 1.11 -8.18 16.30
CA GLU A 142 1.99 -8.81 17.29
C GLU A 142 3.47 -8.51 17.05
N THR A 143 3.86 -8.09 15.85
CA THR A 143 5.26 -7.73 15.59
C THR A 143 5.59 -6.35 16.20
N PRO A 144 6.67 -6.23 17.02
CA PRO A 144 7.09 -4.95 17.57
C PRO A 144 7.33 -3.87 16.51
N GLU A 145 7.85 -4.27 15.34
CA GLU A 145 8.16 -3.40 14.21
C GLU A 145 6.89 -2.82 13.58
N ALA A 146 5.85 -3.64 13.38
CA ALA A 146 4.58 -3.14 12.86
C ALA A 146 3.91 -2.19 13.86
N ARG A 147 3.93 -2.49 15.18
CA ARG A 147 3.40 -1.57 16.20
C ARG A 147 4.14 -0.25 16.21
N ARG A 148 5.47 -0.28 16.08
CA ARG A 148 6.28 0.95 15.95
C ARG A 148 5.89 1.72 14.71
N TRP A 149 5.80 1.05 13.56
CA TRP A 149 5.39 1.67 12.30
C TRP A 149 4.01 2.34 12.39
N VAL A 150 3.01 1.67 12.99
CA VAL A 150 1.67 2.22 13.20
C VAL A 150 1.73 3.51 14.03
N ARG A 151 2.49 3.53 15.13
CA ARG A 151 2.64 4.72 15.98
C ARG A 151 3.31 5.86 15.22
N ASP A 152 4.40 5.58 14.52
CA ASP A 152 5.17 6.58 13.78
C ASP A 152 4.33 7.21 12.66
N GLN A 153 3.61 6.39 11.89
CA GLN A 153 2.70 6.89 10.86
C GLN A 153 1.54 7.68 11.47
N THR A 154 0.90 7.17 12.52
CA THR A 154 -0.22 7.86 13.18
C THR A 154 0.19 9.27 13.63
N GLY A 155 1.32 9.40 14.32
CA GLY A 155 1.84 10.70 14.76
C GLY A 155 2.12 11.66 13.60
N LYS A 156 2.78 11.16 12.56
CA LYS A 156 3.08 11.95 11.35
C LYS A 156 1.82 12.44 10.65
N HIS A 157 0.87 11.56 10.39
CA HIS A 157 -0.34 11.89 9.63
C HIS A 157 -1.29 12.80 10.42
N ILE A 158 -1.39 12.64 11.75
CA ILE A 158 -2.12 13.60 12.59
C ILE A 158 -1.51 15.00 12.44
N LYS A 159 -0.18 15.11 12.55
CA LYS A 159 0.52 16.39 12.41
C LYS A 159 0.27 17.01 11.03
N ASP A 160 0.46 16.24 9.96
CA ASP A 160 0.34 16.72 8.58
C ASP A 160 -1.10 17.12 8.22
N VAL A 161 -2.10 16.31 8.59
CA VAL A 161 -3.52 16.61 8.35
C VAL A 161 -3.96 17.83 9.15
N THR A 162 -3.51 17.95 10.40
CA THR A 162 -3.85 19.08 11.28
C THR A 162 -3.23 20.37 10.75
N ALA A 163 -1.92 20.40 10.53
CA ALA A 163 -1.21 21.57 10.01
C ALA A 163 -1.75 22.00 8.65
N GLY A 164 -2.01 21.04 7.75
CA GLY A 164 -2.60 21.32 6.44
C GLY A 164 -4.03 21.88 6.52
N THR A 165 -4.82 21.46 7.53
CA THR A 165 -6.16 22.02 7.76
C THR A 165 -6.06 23.45 8.28
N VAL A 166 -5.24 23.69 9.31
CA VAL A 166 -5.04 25.02 9.90
C VAL A 166 -4.57 26.02 8.85
N SER A 167 -3.55 25.67 8.08
CA SER A 167 -3.02 26.55 7.01
C SER A 167 -4.10 26.93 6.00
N ARG A 168 -4.93 25.99 5.55
CA ARG A 168 -6.02 26.27 4.60
C ARG A 168 -7.11 27.16 5.18
N VAL A 169 -7.44 26.97 6.47
CA VAL A 169 -8.43 27.81 7.15
C VAL A 169 -7.90 29.23 7.32
N LYS A 170 -6.62 29.42 7.67
CA LYS A 170 -5.97 30.75 7.72
C LYS A 170 -6.07 31.46 6.39
N VAL A 171 -5.63 30.81 5.30
CA VAL A 171 -5.70 31.38 3.94
C VAL A 171 -7.13 31.74 3.56
N LEU A 172 -8.11 30.92 3.93
CA LEU A 172 -9.52 31.23 3.69
C LEU A 172 -9.92 32.49 4.46
N VAL A 173 -9.66 32.57 5.76
CA VAL A 173 -9.99 33.73 6.58
C VAL A 173 -9.34 35.01 6.04
N ASP A 174 -8.05 34.95 5.70
CA ASP A 174 -7.30 36.10 5.19
C ASP A 174 -7.92 36.61 3.88
N ARG A 175 -8.24 35.70 2.95
CA ARG A 175 -8.92 36.04 1.70
C ARG A 175 -10.29 36.65 1.95
N SER A 176 -11.11 36.02 2.78
CA SER A 176 -12.47 36.48 3.06
C SER A 176 -12.49 37.85 3.76
N PHE A 177 -11.47 38.16 4.56
CA PHE A 177 -11.29 39.48 5.14
C PHE A 177 -10.95 40.54 4.07
N VAL A 178 -10.08 40.22 3.12
CA VAL A 178 -9.78 41.09 1.96
C VAL A 178 -11.02 41.33 1.11
N ASP A 179 -11.86 40.31 0.94
CA ASP A 179 -13.12 40.39 0.21
C ASP A 179 -14.23 41.17 0.96
N GLY A 180 -13.95 41.63 2.19
CA GLY A 180 -14.88 42.43 3.00
C GLY A 180 -16.04 41.65 3.58
N LEU A 181 -15.92 40.32 3.71
CA LEU A 181 -16.98 39.49 4.28
C LEU A 181 -17.18 39.76 5.77
N THR A 182 -18.43 39.68 6.22
CA THR A 182 -18.76 39.78 7.64
C THR A 182 -18.29 38.53 8.39
N MET A 183 -18.11 38.64 9.72
CA MET A 183 -17.72 37.49 10.54
C MET A 183 -18.68 36.29 10.41
N GLY A 184 -19.98 36.55 10.22
CA GLY A 184 -20.99 35.52 10.04
C GLY A 184 -20.80 34.74 8.73
N GLU A 185 -20.44 35.45 7.66
CA GLU A 185 -20.15 34.90 6.33
C GLU A 185 -18.83 34.13 6.33
N ILE A 186 -17.77 34.67 6.93
CA ILE A 186 -16.48 33.97 7.06
C ILE A 186 -16.67 32.66 7.82
N ALA A 187 -17.40 32.67 8.93
CA ALA A 187 -17.70 31.46 9.68
C ALA A 187 -18.48 30.42 8.85
N LYS A 188 -19.37 30.87 7.95
CA LYS A 188 -20.09 30.00 7.03
C LYS A 188 -19.13 29.42 5.98
N GLU A 189 -18.27 30.24 5.39
CA GLU A 189 -17.25 29.78 4.43
C GLU A 189 -16.26 28.78 5.04
N ILE A 190 -15.84 28.99 6.30
CA ILE A 190 -15.02 28.02 7.03
C ILE A 190 -15.73 26.67 7.07
N ARG A 191 -17.00 26.65 7.49
CA ARG A 191 -17.78 25.41 7.61
C ARG A 191 -17.96 24.69 6.27
N GLU A 192 -18.20 25.46 5.21
CA GLU A 192 -18.45 24.94 3.85
C GLU A 192 -17.16 24.72 3.03
N SER A 193 -16.00 25.02 3.61
CA SER A 193 -14.70 24.93 2.94
C SER A 193 -14.43 23.52 2.40
N HIS A 194 -13.75 23.44 1.25
CA HIS A 194 -13.20 22.18 0.74
C HIS A 194 -12.26 21.52 1.77
N SER A 195 -11.67 22.27 2.70
CA SER A 195 -10.90 21.72 3.81
C SER A 195 -11.65 20.67 4.63
N PHE A 196 -12.99 20.67 4.59
CA PHE A 196 -13.83 19.72 5.31
C PHE A 196 -14.67 18.81 4.40
N SER A 197 -14.39 18.80 3.10
CA SER A 197 -15.23 18.08 2.13
C SER A 197 -15.00 16.57 2.12
N THR A 198 -16.04 15.86 1.67
CA THR A 198 -16.01 14.42 1.39
C THR A 198 -14.92 14.04 0.39
N SER A 199 -14.64 14.90 -0.59
CA SER A 199 -13.55 14.72 -1.57
C SER A 199 -12.18 14.70 -0.89
N ARG A 200 -11.92 15.63 0.05
CA ARG A 200 -10.68 15.61 0.83
C ARG A 200 -10.61 14.37 1.72
N ALA A 201 -11.71 14.02 2.39
CA ALA A 201 -11.79 12.82 3.21
C ALA A 201 -11.45 11.55 2.42
N PHE A 202 -11.94 11.46 1.17
CA PHE A 202 -11.62 10.35 0.27
C PHE A 202 -10.15 10.30 -0.13
N ARG A 203 -9.53 11.45 -0.45
CA ARG A 203 -8.10 11.52 -0.78
C ARG A 203 -7.21 11.10 0.40
N ILE A 204 -7.54 11.53 1.62
CA ILE A 204 -6.86 11.08 2.83
C ILE A 204 -7.04 9.56 2.95
N ALA A 205 -8.27 9.07 3.01
CA ALA A 205 -8.56 7.64 3.15
C ALA A 205 -7.80 6.76 2.15
N ARG A 206 -7.83 7.12 0.86
CA ARG A 206 -7.16 6.39 -0.22
C ARG A 206 -5.64 6.31 0.00
N THR A 207 -5.03 7.41 0.43
CA THR A 207 -3.58 7.46 0.71
C THR A 207 -3.24 6.58 1.90
N GLU A 208 -4.02 6.67 2.98
CA GLU A 208 -3.76 5.93 4.22
C GLU A 208 -4.03 4.43 4.08
N VAL A 209 -5.09 4.05 3.38
CA VAL A 209 -5.41 2.64 3.07
C VAL A 209 -4.32 2.04 2.19
N ALA A 210 -3.80 2.79 1.21
CA ALA A 210 -2.68 2.34 0.39
C ALA A 210 -1.41 2.12 1.25
N ALA A 211 -1.10 3.06 2.16
CA ALA A 211 0.03 2.93 3.08
C ALA A 211 -0.10 1.70 4.00
N ALA A 212 -1.24 1.53 4.67
CA ALA A 212 -1.46 0.39 5.57
C ALA A 212 -1.46 -0.96 4.85
N SER A 213 -2.07 -1.04 3.67
CA SER A 213 -2.05 -2.29 2.89
C SER A 213 -0.65 -2.64 2.40
N ASN A 214 0.16 -1.65 1.98
CA ASN A 214 1.55 -1.88 1.62
C ASN A 214 2.37 -2.36 2.83
N ALA A 215 2.19 -1.74 3.99
CA ALA A 215 2.84 -2.16 5.23
C ALA A 215 2.45 -3.59 5.61
N GLY A 216 1.15 -3.91 5.61
CA GLY A 216 0.64 -5.26 5.87
C GLY A 216 1.31 -6.31 5.00
N ASN A 217 1.40 -6.07 3.69
CA ASN A 217 2.09 -6.96 2.77
C ASN A 217 3.58 -7.11 3.12
N HIS A 218 4.28 -5.99 3.30
CA HIS A 218 5.72 -5.96 3.56
C HIS A 218 6.10 -6.73 4.82
N PHE A 219 5.44 -6.44 5.95
CA PHE A 219 5.75 -7.09 7.22
C PHE A 219 5.40 -8.58 7.18
N ALA A 220 4.32 -8.97 6.50
CA ALA A 220 3.95 -10.37 6.34
C ALA A 220 4.98 -11.16 5.54
N THR A 221 5.46 -10.62 4.42
CA THR A 221 6.46 -11.28 3.58
C THR A 221 7.82 -11.34 4.27
N ALA A 222 8.23 -10.25 4.93
CA ALA A 222 9.50 -10.19 5.65
C ALA A 222 9.57 -11.16 6.84
N ALA A 223 8.43 -11.50 7.45
CA ALA A 223 8.38 -12.48 8.53
C ALA A 223 8.54 -13.94 8.05
N ILE A 224 8.35 -14.20 6.76
CA ILE A 224 8.36 -15.56 6.19
C ILE A 224 9.67 -15.84 5.44
N LEU A 225 10.24 -14.82 4.80
CA LEU A 225 11.48 -14.97 4.06
C LEU A 225 12.67 -15.15 5.02
N PRO A 226 13.64 -16.02 4.68
CA PRO A 226 14.87 -16.14 5.46
C PRO A 226 15.58 -14.78 5.50
N LYS A 227 16.10 -14.43 6.68
CA LYS A 227 17.00 -13.28 6.82
C LYS A 227 18.38 -13.78 6.40
N ASP A 228 18.88 -13.25 5.29
CA ASP A 228 20.28 -13.44 4.87
C ASP A 228 21.25 -12.88 5.92
#